data_AF-A0A0K1E549-F1
#
_entry.id   AF-A0A0K1E549-F1
#
_cell.length_a   1.000
_cell.length_b   1.000
_cell.length_c   1.000
_cell.angle_alpha   90.00
_cell.angle_beta   90.00
_cell.angle_gamma   90.00
#
_symmetry.space_group_name_H-M   'P 1'
#
loop_
_entity.id
_entity.type
_entity.pdbx_description
1 polymer ?
#
loop_
_entity_poly.entity_id
_entity_poly.type
_entity_poly.pdbx_seq_one_letter_code
_entity_poly.pdbx_strand_id
1 'polypeptide(L)'
;MAFNCFRRGCDAADHLKEFEYCNSNFGIDRVRKALVELSPEHMAVLQRIRLNWLNTKNPVYMFLSGSVVVNCVWGDETLCKHLEAIRSAGAAERAGAAYYLPYTLLSDEVVENLPLPEVAEEEYEIKKFYVVSLRGVAGEADAVEALAKFFEVAPVFLGRRAVKVVRRVPHIMQLANRYTDRIDILLKLADGSLTGVGYVDVTKTYHLGFSMAKSFLLYGLDRVVVLHPYVDQGFHREVANRLKNRWDISEVGYAVVNPMEEELYFYKLPRVNRYLKMSISAQKYSSLIRSYIESL
;
A
#
# COMPACT_ATOMS: atom_id res chain seq x y z
N MET A 1 8.87 15.38 13.31
CA MET A 1 7.98 16.13 12.37
C MET A 1 6.59 16.22 13.00
N ALA A 2 5.84 17.32 12.83
CA ALA A 2 4.45 17.34 13.27
C ALA A 2 3.61 16.64 12.20
N PHE A 3 3.24 15.37 12.41
CA PHE A 3 2.49 14.56 11.43
C PHE A 3 1.09 15.10 11.12
N ASN A 4 0.69 16.24 11.71
CA ASN A 4 -0.63 16.85 11.69
C ASN A 4 -1.28 17.04 10.29
N CYS A 5 -0.52 16.96 9.19
CA CYS A 5 -1.11 16.97 7.84
C CYS A 5 -2.13 15.84 7.67
N PHE A 6 -1.99 14.71 8.38
CA PHE A 6 -2.96 13.60 8.31
C PHE A 6 -4.39 14.03 8.69
N ARG A 7 -4.57 15.09 9.51
CA ARG A 7 -5.90 15.63 9.85
C ARG A 7 -6.38 16.73 8.93
N ARG A 8 -5.46 17.47 8.30
CA ARG A 8 -5.75 18.67 7.50
C ARG A 8 -5.62 18.43 5.99
N GLY A 9 -5.34 17.19 5.59
CA GLY A 9 -4.96 16.77 4.25
C GLY A 9 -3.48 17.02 3.98
N CYS A 10 -2.74 15.95 3.67
CA CYS A 10 -1.34 16.01 3.25
C CYS A 10 -1.29 16.22 1.74
N ASP A 11 -0.51 17.21 1.30
CA ASP A 11 -0.24 17.40 -0.12
C ASP A 11 0.93 16.51 -0.59
N ALA A 12 1.26 16.59 -1.88
CA ALA A 12 2.34 15.81 -2.47
C ALA A 12 3.72 16.08 -1.82
N ALA A 13 4.00 17.33 -1.42
CA ALA A 13 5.26 17.70 -0.79
C ALA A 13 5.35 17.15 0.64
N ASP A 14 4.24 17.08 1.36
CA ASP A 14 4.16 16.48 2.69
C ASP A 14 4.51 14.98 2.67
N HIS A 15 4.00 14.22 1.68
CA HIS A 15 4.37 12.80 1.51
C HIS A 15 5.87 12.62 1.26
N LEU A 16 6.48 13.48 0.44
CA LEU A 16 7.91 13.41 0.18
C LEU A 16 8.75 13.75 1.41
N LYS A 17 8.38 14.83 2.13
CA LYS A 17 9.03 15.22 3.39
C LYS A 17 8.92 14.14 4.45
N GLU A 18 7.77 13.49 4.55
CA GLU A 18 7.57 12.36 5.47
C GLU A 18 8.49 11.19 5.10
N PHE A 19 8.61 10.85 3.82
CA PHE A 19 9.49 9.78 3.37
C PHE A 19 10.97 10.08 3.70
N GLU A 20 11.43 11.31 3.47
CA GLU A 20 12.78 11.75 3.82
C GLU A 20 13.02 11.75 5.33
N TYR A 21 12.02 12.18 6.10
CA TYR A 21 12.03 12.11 7.55
C TYR A 21 12.16 10.67 8.04
N CYS A 22 11.38 9.74 7.49
CA CYS A 22 11.41 8.33 7.84
C CYS A 22 12.79 7.73 7.57
N ASN A 23 13.37 7.98 6.39
CA ASN A 23 14.71 7.49 6.05
C ASN A 23 15.80 8.02 6.99
N SER A 24 15.68 9.28 7.41
CA SER A 24 16.68 9.93 8.26
C SER A 24 16.61 9.47 9.71
N ASN A 25 15.41 9.11 10.20
CA ASN A 25 15.18 8.86 11.62
C ASN A 25 14.93 7.39 11.96
N PHE A 26 14.42 6.59 11.02
CA PHE A 26 13.96 5.22 11.23
C PHE A 26 14.62 4.23 10.27
N GLY A 27 15.95 4.26 10.19
CA GLY A 27 16.72 3.27 9.44
C GLY A 27 16.54 1.83 9.96
N ILE A 28 16.81 0.85 9.11
CA ILE A 28 16.58 -0.58 9.39
C ILE A 28 17.28 -1.06 10.67
N ASP A 29 18.49 -0.57 10.94
CA ASP A 29 19.25 -0.97 12.14
C ASP A 29 18.61 -0.47 13.43
N ARG A 30 18.06 0.76 13.41
CA ARG A 30 17.32 1.31 14.54
C ARG A 30 16.04 0.51 14.79
N VAL A 31 15.31 0.19 13.72
CA VAL A 31 14.10 -0.63 13.79
C VAL A 31 14.42 -1.99 14.38
N ARG A 32 15.45 -2.69 13.88
CA ARG A 32 15.87 -4.00 14.39
C ARG A 32 16.22 -3.96 15.88
N LYS A 33 16.95 -2.94 16.34
CA LYS A 33 17.25 -2.76 17.77
C LYS A 33 15.97 -2.59 18.60
N ALA A 34 15.06 -1.74 18.12
CA ALA A 34 13.80 -1.51 18.83
C ALA A 34 12.92 -2.76 18.89
N LEU A 35 12.93 -3.60 17.85
CA LEU A 35 12.18 -4.87 17.85
C LEU A 35 12.63 -5.84 18.95
N VAL A 36 13.92 -5.84 19.34
CA VAL A 36 14.42 -6.72 20.42
C VAL A 36 13.76 -6.40 21.76
N GLU A 37 13.38 -5.14 21.98
CA GLU A 37 12.72 -4.66 23.20
C GLU A 37 11.20 -4.88 23.20
N LEU A 38 10.63 -5.36 22.08
CA LEU A 38 9.20 -5.56 21.94
C LEU A 38 8.78 -6.98 22.34
N SER A 39 7.71 -7.07 23.12
CA SER A 39 7.06 -8.35 23.37
C SER A 39 6.33 -8.88 22.13
N PRO A 40 6.02 -10.20 22.06
CA PRO A 40 5.29 -10.80 20.95
C PRO A 40 3.95 -10.11 20.65
N GLU A 41 3.24 -9.62 21.67
CA GLU A 41 1.95 -8.93 21.49
C GLU A 41 2.11 -7.61 20.73
N HIS A 42 3.20 -6.88 20.95
CA HIS A 42 3.51 -5.65 20.21
C HIS A 42 3.87 -5.96 18.75
N MET A 43 4.61 -7.04 18.52
CA MET A 43 4.93 -7.51 17.16
C MET A 43 3.67 -7.97 16.41
N ALA A 44 2.75 -8.65 17.10
CA ALA A 44 1.45 -9.04 16.54
C ALA A 44 0.62 -7.81 16.11
N VAL A 45 0.69 -6.69 16.83
CA VAL A 45 0.06 -5.43 16.40
C VAL A 45 0.65 -4.94 15.07
N LEU A 46 1.97 -5.03 14.86
CA LEU A 46 2.59 -4.63 13.59
C LEU A 46 2.10 -5.49 12.41
N GLN A 47 1.98 -6.80 12.62
CA GLN A 47 1.40 -7.70 11.62
C GLN A 47 -0.08 -7.35 11.34
N ARG A 48 -0.88 -7.10 12.38
CA ARG A 48 -2.29 -6.68 12.25
C ARG A 48 -2.43 -5.38 11.47
N ILE A 49 -1.52 -4.41 11.66
CA ILE A 49 -1.44 -3.19 10.84
C ILE A 49 -1.12 -3.57 9.38
N ARG A 50 -0.09 -4.39 9.12
CA ARG A 50 0.25 -4.76 7.73
C ARG A 50 -0.90 -5.44 6.97
N LEU A 51 -1.76 -6.15 7.69
CA LEU A 51 -2.90 -6.92 7.17
C LEU A 51 -4.24 -6.17 7.17
N ASN A 52 -4.29 -4.88 7.53
CA ASN A 52 -5.56 -4.15 7.67
C ASN A 52 -6.53 -4.79 8.71
N TRP A 53 -6.01 -5.57 9.66
CA TRP A 53 -6.77 -6.33 10.67
C TRP A 53 -6.78 -5.61 12.03
N LEU A 54 -7.17 -4.34 12.03
CA LEU A 54 -7.26 -3.52 13.24
C LEU A 54 -8.72 -3.37 13.68
N ASN A 55 -9.04 -3.89 14.86
CA ASN A 55 -10.34 -3.66 15.50
C ASN A 55 -10.29 -2.37 16.32
N THR A 56 -10.40 -1.22 15.65
CA THR A 56 -10.30 0.10 16.28
C THR A 56 -11.29 1.09 15.69
N LYS A 57 -11.89 1.91 16.54
CA LYS A 57 -12.67 3.07 16.10
C LYS A 57 -11.76 4.22 15.72
N ASN A 58 -10.56 4.32 16.30
CA ASN A 58 -9.60 5.37 16.03
C ASN A 58 -9.35 5.55 14.52
N PRO A 59 -9.25 6.79 14.01
CA PRO A 59 -8.86 7.06 12.63
C PRO A 59 -7.44 6.54 12.37
N VAL A 60 -7.26 5.90 11.20
CA VAL A 60 -5.96 5.40 10.75
C VAL A 60 -5.67 5.98 9.37
N TYR A 61 -4.60 6.75 9.31
CA TYR A 61 -4.12 7.40 8.10
C TYR A 61 -2.83 6.74 7.64
N MET A 62 -2.50 6.93 6.38
CA MET A 62 -1.27 6.41 5.79
C MET A 62 -0.67 7.44 4.84
N PHE A 63 0.66 7.50 4.81
CA PHE A 63 1.41 8.24 3.79
C PHE A 63 1.62 7.36 2.56
N LEU A 64 1.94 7.94 1.42
CA LEU A 64 2.29 7.16 0.22
C LEU A 64 3.49 6.22 0.44
N SER A 65 4.39 6.57 1.36
CA SER A 65 5.47 5.71 1.82
C SER A 65 5.01 4.42 2.50
N GLY A 66 3.74 4.29 2.89
CA GLY A 66 3.24 3.18 3.69
C GLY A 66 3.43 3.36 5.20
N SER A 67 3.98 4.49 5.65
CA SER A 67 3.98 4.85 7.07
C SER A 67 2.55 5.09 7.52
N VAL A 68 2.22 4.65 8.74
CA VAL A 68 0.86 4.69 9.28
C VAL A 68 0.79 5.66 10.45
N VAL A 69 -0.29 6.43 10.51
CA VAL A 69 -0.62 7.25 11.68
C VAL A 69 -1.94 6.79 12.30
N VAL A 70 -1.87 6.34 13.54
CA VAL A 70 -3.06 6.01 14.35
C VAL A 70 -3.35 7.19 15.27
N ASN A 71 -4.51 7.80 15.09
CA ASN A 71 -4.94 8.92 15.92
C ASN A 71 -5.75 8.40 17.12
N CYS A 72 -5.08 8.19 18.25
CA CYS A 72 -5.64 7.66 19.50
C CYS A 72 -6.49 8.71 20.25
N VAL A 73 -7.58 9.15 19.63
CA VAL A 73 -8.56 10.06 20.26
C VAL A 73 -9.26 9.36 21.43
N TRP A 74 -9.48 8.05 21.31
CA TRP A 74 -10.01 7.20 22.37
C TRP A 74 -8.85 6.45 23.03
N GLY A 75 -8.11 7.14 23.90
CA GLY A 75 -6.83 6.71 24.45
C GLY A 75 -6.83 5.41 25.28
N ASP A 76 -8.00 4.95 25.73
CA ASP A 76 -8.14 3.73 26.53
C ASP A 76 -8.13 2.43 25.70
N GLU A 77 -8.19 2.54 24.36
CA GLU A 77 -8.14 1.36 23.49
C GLU A 77 -6.81 0.60 23.65
N THR A 78 -6.89 -0.73 23.71
CA THR A 78 -5.73 -1.64 23.82
C THR A 78 -4.67 -1.37 22.76
N LEU A 79 -5.09 -1.03 21.53
CA LEU A 79 -4.17 -0.65 20.45
C LEU A 79 -3.27 0.52 20.85
N CYS A 80 -3.81 1.57 21.47
CA CYS A 80 -3.07 2.77 21.84
C CYS A 80 -2.01 2.50 22.93
N LYS A 81 -2.28 1.55 23.83
CA LYS A 81 -1.31 1.10 24.83
C LYS A 81 -0.14 0.37 24.17
N HIS A 82 -0.41 -0.51 23.20
CA HIS A 82 0.64 -1.18 22.44
C HIS A 82 1.48 -0.20 21.62
N LEU A 83 0.86 0.83 21.02
CA LEU A 83 1.57 1.86 20.27
C LEU A 83 2.47 2.72 21.17
N GLU A 84 2.07 2.97 22.42
CA GLU A 84 2.92 3.67 23.40
C GLU A 84 4.14 2.82 23.79
N ALA A 85 4.00 1.50 23.92
CA ALA A 85 5.14 0.62 24.13
C ALA A 85 6.08 0.60 22.92
N ILE A 86 5.55 0.51 21.70
CA ILE A 86 6.33 0.58 20.45
C ILE A 86 7.09 1.91 20.34
N ARG A 87 6.45 3.02 20.72
CA ARG A 87 7.09 4.34 20.82
C ARG A 87 8.20 4.34 21.86
N SER A 88 7.94 3.76 23.04
CA SER A 88 8.91 3.71 24.14
C SER A 88 10.16 2.89 23.78
N ALA A 89 10.02 1.85 22.96
CA ALA A 89 11.13 1.09 22.37
C ALA A 89 11.89 1.85 21.27
N GLY A 90 11.42 3.03 20.85
CA GLY A 90 12.06 3.86 19.83
C GLY A 90 11.77 3.47 18.38
N ALA A 91 10.79 2.58 18.15
CA ALA A 91 10.34 2.15 16.82
C ALA A 91 9.24 3.05 16.22
N ALA A 92 8.59 3.87 17.04
CA ALA A 92 7.51 4.77 16.64
C ALA A 92 7.69 6.16 17.27
N GLU A 93 6.94 7.12 16.77
CA GLU A 93 6.90 8.49 17.30
C GLU A 93 5.48 8.89 17.70
N ARG A 94 5.38 9.90 18.57
CA ARG A 94 4.08 10.42 19.02
C ARG A 94 4.04 11.93 18.97
N ALA A 95 2.96 12.48 18.42
CA ALA A 95 2.65 13.90 18.43
C ALA A 95 1.22 14.10 18.96
N GLY A 96 1.09 14.54 20.22
CA GLY A 96 -0.21 14.63 20.89
C GLY A 96 -0.89 13.27 21.02
N ALA A 97 -2.05 13.08 20.39
CA ALA A 97 -2.77 11.81 20.35
C ALA A 97 -2.38 10.91 19.15
N ALA A 98 -1.53 11.39 18.25
CA ALA A 98 -1.17 10.67 17.04
C ALA A 98 0.10 9.84 17.26
N TYR A 99 0.02 8.55 16.95
CA TYR A 99 1.17 7.65 16.89
C TYR A 99 1.55 7.42 15.43
N TYR A 100 2.79 7.73 15.10
CA TYR A 100 3.39 7.52 13.80
C TYR A 100 4.24 6.24 13.81
N LEU A 101 3.89 5.31 12.93
CA LEU A 101 4.66 4.10 12.65
C LEU A 101 5.36 4.27 11.29
N PRO A 102 6.70 4.27 11.25
CA PRO A 102 7.45 4.42 10.01
C PRO A 102 7.25 3.21 9.09
N TYR A 103 7.27 3.43 7.78
CA TYR A 103 7.14 2.34 6.81
C TYR A 103 8.24 1.29 6.95
N THR A 104 9.43 1.65 7.46
CA THR A 104 10.54 0.71 7.67
C THR A 104 10.18 -0.36 8.70
N LEU A 105 9.43 0.02 9.74
CA LEU A 105 8.88 -0.91 10.74
C LEU A 105 7.81 -1.83 10.16
N LEU A 106 7.07 -1.36 9.15
CA LEU A 106 5.98 -2.09 8.48
C LEU A 106 6.43 -2.76 7.17
N SER A 107 7.73 -2.76 6.88
CA SER A 107 8.28 -3.33 5.66
C SER A 107 8.13 -4.85 5.62
N ASP A 108 8.03 -5.41 4.41
CA ASP A 108 7.95 -6.87 4.24
C ASP A 108 9.16 -7.58 4.89
N GLU A 109 10.35 -6.98 4.82
CA GLU A 109 11.58 -7.47 5.47
C GLU A 109 11.42 -7.61 7.00
N VAL A 110 10.73 -6.69 7.65
CA VAL A 110 10.50 -6.76 9.09
C VAL A 110 9.37 -7.73 9.39
N VAL A 111 8.20 -7.51 8.78
CA VAL A 111 6.95 -8.19 9.17
C VAL A 111 6.98 -9.69 8.87
N GLU A 112 7.63 -10.12 7.78
CA GLU A 112 7.76 -11.55 7.45
C GLU A 112 8.68 -12.30 8.43
N ASN A 113 9.55 -11.59 9.16
CA ASN A 113 10.48 -12.17 10.14
C ASN A 113 10.02 -12.00 11.60
N LEU A 114 8.87 -11.38 11.83
CA LEU A 114 8.29 -11.33 13.18
C LEU A 114 7.83 -12.74 13.60
N PRO A 115 7.83 -13.05 14.92
CA PRO A 115 7.33 -14.33 15.43
C PRO A 115 5.96 -14.66 14.85
N LEU A 116 5.72 -15.97 14.63
CA LEU A 116 4.55 -16.50 13.92
C LEU A 116 3.29 -15.72 14.27
N PRO A 117 2.51 -15.28 13.27
CA PRO A 117 1.33 -14.49 13.54
C PRO A 117 0.39 -15.27 14.46
N GLU A 118 -0.21 -14.58 15.44
CA GLU A 118 -1.36 -15.10 16.20
C GLU A 118 -2.58 -15.38 15.31
N VAL A 119 -2.41 -15.32 13.98
CA VAL A 119 -3.45 -15.18 12.99
C VAL A 119 -3.10 -16.06 11.82
N ALA A 120 -3.82 -17.16 11.66
CA ALA A 120 -3.76 -17.89 10.41
C ALA A 120 -4.24 -16.98 9.28
N GLU A 121 -3.61 -17.05 8.10
CA GLU A 121 -4.03 -16.27 6.92
C GLU A 121 -5.52 -16.50 6.56
N GLU A 122 -6.04 -17.67 6.96
CA GLU A 122 -7.42 -18.13 6.78
C GLU A 122 -8.40 -17.44 7.74
N GLU A 123 -7.96 -16.98 8.91
CA GLU A 123 -8.82 -16.49 9.98
C GLU A 123 -8.99 -14.96 10.03
N TYR A 124 -8.08 -14.20 9.40
CA TYR A 124 -8.18 -12.74 9.46
C TYR A 124 -9.17 -12.18 8.44
N GLU A 125 -9.83 -11.09 8.83
CA GLU A 125 -10.71 -10.31 7.97
C GLU A 125 -10.22 -8.87 7.90
N ILE A 126 -10.44 -8.20 6.78
CA ILE A 126 -10.13 -6.77 6.67
C ILE A 126 -11.13 -5.99 7.51
N LYS A 127 -10.64 -5.34 8.57
CA LYS A 127 -11.44 -4.56 9.52
C LYS A 127 -11.32 -3.05 9.31
N LYS A 128 -10.14 -2.58 8.90
CA LYS A 128 -9.82 -1.15 8.80
C LYS A 128 -9.16 -0.81 7.48
N PHE A 129 -9.65 0.22 6.80
CA PHE A 129 -8.95 0.80 5.66
C PHE A 129 -8.03 1.94 6.12
N TYR A 130 -7.02 2.25 5.32
CA TYR A 130 -6.11 3.36 5.54
C TYR A 130 -6.39 4.50 4.60
N VAL A 131 -6.52 5.70 5.15
CA VAL A 131 -6.79 6.91 4.38
C VAL A 131 -5.47 7.56 4.01
N VAL A 132 -5.23 7.71 2.72
CA VAL A 132 -4.14 8.50 2.16
C VAL A 132 -4.74 9.77 1.59
N SER A 133 -4.29 10.92 2.07
CA SER A 133 -4.71 12.21 1.50
C SER A 133 -4.01 12.43 0.16
N LEU A 134 -4.80 12.82 -0.84
CA LEU A 134 -4.41 13.23 -2.17
C LEU A 134 -4.70 14.72 -2.37
N ARG A 135 -4.41 15.54 -1.34
CA ARG A 135 -4.82 16.95 -1.36
C ARG A 135 -4.29 17.67 -2.59
N GLY A 136 -5.18 18.37 -3.30
CA GLY A 136 -4.88 19.08 -4.55
C GLY A 136 -5.09 18.25 -5.83
N VAL A 137 -5.71 17.08 -5.74
CA VAL A 137 -6.11 16.25 -6.91
C VAL A 137 -7.49 16.64 -7.46
N ALA A 138 -8.28 17.43 -6.73
CA ALA A 138 -9.60 17.86 -7.19
C ALA A 138 -9.54 18.62 -8.53
N GLY A 139 -10.51 18.34 -9.40
CA GLY A 139 -10.68 19.02 -10.70
C GLY A 139 -10.28 18.20 -11.92
N GLU A 140 -9.71 17.01 -11.76
CA GLU A 140 -9.41 16.12 -12.89
C GLU A 140 -10.59 15.16 -13.19
N ALA A 141 -10.99 15.09 -14.46
CA ALA A 141 -12.13 14.27 -14.88
C ALA A 141 -11.82 12.75 -14.92
N ASP A 142 -10.54 12.37 -15.01
CA ASP A 142 -10.09 10.97 -15.07
C ASP A 142 -9.27 10.65 -13.81
N ALA A 143 -9.82 9.78 -12.96
CA ALA A 143 -9.19 9.39 -11.69
C ALA A 143 -7.82 8.71 -11.88
N VAL A 144 -7.60 8.02 -13.00
CA VAL A 144 -6.31 7.38 -13.32
C VAL A 144 -5.26 8.44 -13.61
N GLU A 145 -5.62 9.43 -14.43
CA GLU A 145 -4.72 10.52 -14.81
C GLU A 145 -4.34 11.39 -13.60
N ALA A 146 -5.35 11.71 -12.77
CA ALA A 146 -5.17 12.51 -11.58
C ALA A 146 -4.24 11.83 -10.56
N LEU A 147 -4.45 10.54 -10.34
CA LEU A 147 -3.61 9.75 -9.44
C LEU A 147 -2.18 9.58 -9.97
N ALA A 148 -2.02 9.37 -11.28
CA ALA A 148 -0.70 9.24 -11.89
C ALA A 148 0.11 10.53 -11.77
N LYS A 149 -0.50 11.70 -12.03
CA LYS A 149 0.15 12.99 -11.80
C LYS A 149 0.50 13.20 -10.33
N PHE A 150 -0.36 12.79 -9.41
CA PHE A 150 -0.04 12.87 -7.99
C PHE A 150 1.20 12.04 -7.64
N PHE A 151 1.33 10.82 -8.19
CA PHE A 151 2.54 10.00 -8.01
C PHE A 151 3.79 10.61 -8.65
N GLU A 152 3.67 11.41 -9.71
CA GLU A 152 4.82 12.11 -10.29
C GLU A 152 5.31 13.25 -9.39
N VAL A 153 4.40 13.98 -8.76
CA VAL A 153 4.74 15.09 -7.85
C VAL A 153 5.16 14.57 -6.47
N ALA A 154 4.56 13.49 -5.99
CA ALA A 154 4.96 12.74 -4.80
C ALA A 154 5.55 11.37 -5.20
N PRO A 155 6.81 11.32 -5.69
CA PRO A 155 7.42 10.12 -6.24
C PRO A 155 7.86 9.13 -5.15
N VAL A 156 6.90 8.68 -4.34
CA VAL A 156 7.08 7.73 -3.25
C VAL A 156 5.93 6.74 -3.27
N PHE A 157 6.24 5.46 -3.10
CA PHE A 157 5.23 4.42 -2.94
C PHE A 157 5.79 3.26 -2.10
N LEU A 158 5.11 2.92 -1.00
CA LEU A 158 5.41 1.78 -0.13
C LEU A 158 6.90 1.61 0.17
N GLY A 159 7.52 2.67 0.70
CA GLY A 159 8.87 2.65 1.23
C GLY A 159 9.97 2.80 0.18
N ARG A 160 9.62 3.21 -1.04
CA ARG A 160 10.55 3.41 -2.15
C ARG A 160 10.24 4.69 -2.92
N ARG A 161 11.26 5.28 -3.53
CA ARG A 161 11.05 6.35 -4.52
C ARG A 161 10.56 5.75 -5.83
N ALA A 162 9.54 6.35 -6.43
CA ALA A 162 9.13 6.08 -7.80
C ALA A 162 10.04 6.89 -8.75
N VAL A 163 10.84 6.20 -9.57
CA VAL A 163 11.72 6.86 -10.54
C VAL A 163 11.03 7.11 -11.87
N LYS A 164 9.93 6.40 -12.14
CA LYS A 164 9.13 6.57 -13.34
C LYS A 164 7.68 6.18 -13.09
N VAL A 165 6.77 7.00 -13.61
CA VAL A 165 5.33 6.74 -13.66
C VAL A 165 4.95 6.63 -15.14
N VAL A 166 4.44 5.47 -15.54
CA VAL A 166 3.96 5.24 -16.91
C VAL A 166 2.46 5.09 -16.88
N ARG A 167 1.76 5.91 -17.64
CA ARG A 167 0.30 5.92 -17.72
C ARG A 167 -0.15 5.10 -18.93
N ARG A 168 -1.24 4.36 -18.77
CA ARG A 168 -1.89 3.54 -19.81
C ARG A 168 -0.86 2.78 -20.64
N VAL A 169 -0.07 1.94 -19.96
CA VAL A 169 1.10 1.26 -20.54
C VAL A 169 0.69 0.61 -21.86
N PRO A 170 1.27 1.06 -22.98
CA PRO A 170 0.87 0.61 -24.30
C PRO A 170 1.16 -0.88 -24.49
N HIS A 171 0.66 -1.43 -25.59
CA HIS A 171 0.90 -2.83 -25.91
C HIS A 171 2.42 -3.09 -26.04
N ILE A 172 2.91 -4.07 -25.26
CA ILE A 172 4.31 -4.47 -25.27
C ILE A 172 4.47 -5.58 -26.32
N MET A 173 5.03 -5.24 -27.48
CA MET A 173 5.15 -6.17 -28.62
C MET A 173 5.88 -7.48 -28.26
N GLN A 174 6.88 -7.41 -27.37
CA GLN A 174 7.63 -8.56 -26.88
C GLN A 174 6.75 -9.55 -26.07
N LEU A 175 5.57 -9.11 -25.65
CA LEU A 175 4.56 -9.87 -24.91
C LEU A 175 3.28 -10.07 -25.74
N ALA A 176 3.37 -10.04 -27.08
CA ALA A 176 2.23 -10.26 -27.96
C ALA A 176 1.42 -11.51 -27.53
N ASN A 177 0.09 -11.38 -27.50
CA ASN A 177 -0.87 -12.39 -27.04
C ASN A 177 -0.74 -12.82 -25.56
N ARG A 178 0.19 -12.24 -24.80
CA ARG A 178 0.37 -12.45 -23.35
C ARG A 178 -0.04 -11.21 -22.57
N TYR A 179 0.20 -10.02 -23.10
CA TYR A 179 -0.28 -8.74 -22.57
C TYR A 179 -1.71 -8.46 -23.05
N THR A 180 -2.67 -9.06 -22.37
CA THR A 180 -4.11 -9.02 -22.66
C THR A 180 -4.84 -7.89 -21.93
N ASP A 181 -4.37 -7.53 -20.75
CA ASP A 181 -4.94 -6.53 -19.88
C ASP A 181 -3.97 -5.34 -19.81
N ARG A 182 -4.48 -4.13 -20.08
CA ARG A 182 -3.65 -2.92 -20.07
C ARG A 182 -3.40 -2.47 -18.62
N ILE A 183 -2.15 -2.21 -18.27
CA ILE A 183 -1.78 -1.58 -17.00
C ILE A 183 -2.09 -0.08 -17.07
N ASP A 184 -2.97 0.41 -16.20
CA ASP A 184 -3.41 1.80 -16.22
C ASP A 184 -2.38 2.76 -15.62
N ILE A 185 -1.71 2.35 -14.53
CA ILE A 185 -0.54 3.06 -13.97
C ILE A 185 0.54 2.04 -13.65
N LEU A 186 1.76 2.29 -14.10
CA LEU A 186 2.92 1.47 -13.78
C LEU A 186 3.99 2.33 -13.12
N LEU A 187 4.34 1.98 -11.88
CA LEU A 187 5.40 2.62 -11.13
C LEU A 187 6.65 1.76 -11.25
N LYS A 188 7.75 2.35 -11.75
CA LYS A 188 9.10 1.79 -11.58
C LYS A 188 9.72 2.42 -10.35
N LEU A 189 10.07 1.60 -9.37
CA LEU A 189 10.68 2.05 -8.12
C LEU A 189 12.21 2.06 -8.24
N ALA A 190 12.89 2.79 -7.35
CA ALA A 190 14.34 2.98 -7.39
C ALA A 190 15.14 1.68 -7.24
N ASP A 191 14.57 0.64 -6.64
CA ASP A 191 15.16 -0.70 -6.54
C ASP A 191 14.90 -1.57 -7.79
N GLY A 192 14.29 -1.01 -8.84
CA GLY A 192 13.93 -1.70 -10.07
C GLY A 192 12.63 -2.50 -9.99
N SER A 193 11.96 -2.50 -8.84
CA SER A 193 10.66 -3.17 -8.71
C SER A 193 9.54 -2.42 -9.45
N LEU A 194 8.55 -3.18 -9.91
CA LEU A 194 7.42 -2.70 -10.68
C LEU A 194 6.12 -2.86 -9.90
N THR A 195 5.38 -1.76 -9.73
CA THR A 195 4.02 -1.80 -9.19
C THR A 195 3.02 -1.42 -10.26
N GLY A 196 2.12 -2.35 -10.60
CA GLY A 196 1.01 -2.09 -11.51
C GLY A 196 -0.27 -1.75 -10.79
N VAL A 197 -0.98 -0.73 -11.28
CA VAL A 197 -2.33 -0.38 -10.88
C VAL A 197 -3.26 -0.59 -12.06
N GLY A 198 -4.35 -1.31 -11.83
CA GLY A 198 -5.42 -1.48 -12.82
C GLY A 198 -6.72 -0.89 -12.29
N TYR A 199 -7.32 -0.01 -13.07
CA TYR A 199 -8.54 0.69 -12.73
C TYR A 199 -9.77 -0.03 -13.27
N VAL A 200 -10.75 -0.28 -12.41
CA VAL A 200 -12.02 -0.89 -12.80
C VAL A 200 -13.17 -0.07 -12.25
N ASP A 201 -13.99 0.46 -13.15
CA ASP A 201 -15.16 1.26 -12.80
C ASP A 201 -16.37 0.36 -12.48
N VAL A 202 -16.45 -0.08 -11.23
CA VAL A 202 -17.54 -0.93 -10.72
C VAL A 202 -18.93 -0.29 -10.78
N THR A 203 -19.03 1.02 -11.03
CA THR A 203 -20.33 1.68 -11.25
C THR A 203 -20.88 1.41 -12.64
N LYS A 204 -20.02 1.02 -13.58
CA LYS A 204 -20.34 0.76 -14.98
C LYS A 204 -20.22 -0.71 -15.37
N THR A 205 -19.67 -1.56 -14.51
CA THR A 205 -19.49 -2.98 -14.78
C THR A 205 -19.65 -3.85 -13.53
N TYR A 206 -20.06 -5.10 -13.72
CA TYR A 206 -20.07 -6.13 -12.68
C TYR A 206 -18.68 -6.76 -12.44
N HIS A 207 -17.68 -6.43 -13.27
CA HIS A 207 -16.33 -6.97 -13.12
C HIS A 207 -15.60 -6.30 -11.95
N LEU A 208 -15.03 -7.13 -11.06
CA LEU A 208 -14.28 -6.65 -9.89
C LEU A 208 -12.76 -6.49 -10.17
N GLY A 209 -12.30 -6.79 -11.39
CA GLY A 209 -10.88 -6.70 -11.75
C GLY A 209 -10.02 -7.91 -11.35
N PHE A 210 -10.61 -9.01 -10.88
CA PHE A 210 -9.85 -10.18 -10.41
C PHE A 210 -9.06 -10.88 -11.52
N SER A 211 -9.62 -11.00 -12.72
CA SER A 211 -8.92 -11.58 -13.88
C SER A 211 -7.74 -10.71 -14.31
N MET A 212 -7.95 -9.39 -14.41
CA MET A 212 -6.89 -8.42 -14.69
C MET A 212 -5.78 -8.49 -13.64
N ALA A 213 -6.13 -8.57 -12.35
CA ALA A 213 -5.15 -8.67 -11.28
C ALA A 213 -4.29 -9.93 -11.41
N LYS A 214 -4.90 -11.07 -11.76
CA LYS A 214 -4.18 -12.31 -12.06
C LYS A 214 -3.25 -12.14 -13.26
N SER A 215 -3.73 -11.54 -14.34
CA SER A 215 -2.90 -11.24 -15.52
C SER A 215 -1.68 -10.41 -15.14
N PHE A 216 -1.84 -9.34 -14.36
CA PHE A 216 -0.72 -8.49 -13.92
C PHE A 216 0.30 -9.24 -13.06
N LEU A 217 -0.15 -10.14 -12.18
CA LEU A 217 0.76 -11.01 -11.45
C LEU A 217 1.52 -11.96 -12.40
N LEU A 218 0.85 -12.51 -13.41
CA LEU A 218 1.47 -13.38 -14.41
C LEU A 218 2.39 -12.62 -15.37
N TYR A 219 2.20 -11.31 -15.56
CA TYR A 219 3.15 -10.43 -16.25
C TYR A 219 4.44 -10.25 -15.45
N GLY A 220 4.45 -10.66 -14.18
CA GLY A 220 5.61 -10.56 -13.31
C GLY A 220 5.80 -9.17 -12.74
N LEU A 221 4.73 -8.39 -12.53
CA LEU A 221 4.81 -7.18 -11.72
C LEU A 221 5.09 -7.57 -10.27
N ASP A 222 6.00 -6.86 -9.60
CA ASP A 222 6.41 -7.18 -8.22
C ASP A 222 5.26 -6.95 -7.23
N ARG A 223 4.44 -5.92 -7.47
CA ARG A 223 3.23 -5.61 -6.71
C ARG A 223 2.10 -5.21 -7.66
N VAL A 224 0.87 -5.55 -7.28
CA VAL A 224 -0.34 -5.26 -8.07
C VAL A 224 -1.40 -4.63 -7.18
N VAL A 225 -2.04 -3.57 -7.64
CA VAL A 225 -3.16 -2.91 -6.98
C VAL A 225 -4.36 -2.86 -7.92
N VAL A 226 -5.51 -3.33 -7.45
CA VAL A 226 -6.80 -3.07 -8.09
C VAL A 226 -7.35 -1.76 -7.51
N LEU A 227 -7.68 -0.83 -8.39
CA LEU A 227 -8.21 0.49 -8.06
C LEU A 227 -9.67 0.61 -8.50
N HIS A 228 -10.57 0.93 -7.58
CA HIS A 228 -11.99 1.21 -7.89
C HIS A 228 -12.35 2.67 -7.57
N PRO A 229 -13.38 3.25 -8.20
CA PRO A 229 -14.00 4.46 -7.69
C PRO A 229 -14.72 4.17 -6.37
N TYR A 230 -14.85 5.19 -5.52
CA TYR A 230 -15.60 5.09 -4.28
C TYR A 230 -17.10 4.91 -4.52
N VAL A 231 -17.70 3.92 -3.84
CA VAL A 231 -19.16 3.69 -3.80
C VAL A 231 -19.69 3.61 -2.37
N ASP A 232 -19.31 2.57 -1.64
CA ASP A 232 -19.79 2.26 -0.29
C ASP A 232 -18.72 1.43 0.44
N GLN A 233 -18.53 1.71 1.73
CA GLN A 233 -17.48 1.05 2.52
C GLN A 233 -17.72 -0.44 2.72
N GLY A 234 -18.97 -0.89 2.82
CA GLY A 234 -19.36 -2.29 2.99
C GLY A 234 -18.99 -3.12 1.77
N PHE A 235 -19.37 -2.66 0.57
CA PHE A 235 -18.98 -3.25 -0.70
C PHE A 235 -17.46 -3.38 -0.83
N HIS A 236 -16.72 -2.29 -0.59
CA HIS A 236 -15.26 -2.32 -0.72
C HIS A 236 -14.60 -3.28 0.27
N ARG A 237 -15.12 -3.37 1.50
CA ARG A 237 -14.65 -4.35 2.49
C ARG A 237 -14.93 -5.79 2.03
N GLU A 238 -16.09 -6.06 1.43
CA GLU A 238 -16.41 -7.37 0.87
C GLU A 238 -15.44 -7.74 -0.25
N VAL A 239 -15.22 -6.84 -1.22
CA VAL A 239 -14.30 -7.06 -2.34
C VAL A 239 -12.88 -7.35 -1.84
N ALA A 240 -12.41 -6.58 -0.85
CA ALA A 240 -11.08 -6.76 -0.27
C ALA A 240 -10.92 -8.15 0.40
N ASN A 241 -11.94 -8.59 1.16
CA ASN A 241 -11.95 -9.91 1.78
C ASN A 241 -12.03 -11.04 0.73
N ARG A 242 -12.78 -10.85 -0.36
CA ARG A 242 -12.81 -11.79 -1.49
C ARG A 242 -11.45 -11.90 -2.18
N LEU A 243 -10.74 -10.78 -2.38
CA LEU A 243 -9.36 -10.78 -2.89
C LEU A 243 -8.42 -11.54 -1.96
N LYS A 244 -8.48 -11.27 -0.66
CA LYS A 244 -7.69 -11.96 0.37
C LYS A 244 -7.89 -13.48 0.33
N ASN A 245 -9.15 -13.94 0.24
CA ASN A 245 -9.49 -15.36 0.28
C ASN A 245 -9.21 -16.11 -1.03
N ARG A 246 -8.79 -15.41 -2.10
CA ARG A 246 -8.57 -16.03 -3.40
C ARG A 246 -7.08 -16.35 -3.59
N TRP A 247 -6.75 -17.64 -3.49
CA TRP A 247 -5.37 -18.12 -3.47
C TRP A 247 -4.51 -17.65 -4.67
N ASP A 248 -5.11 -17.47 -5.85
CA ASP A 248 -4.38 -17.13 -7.06
C ASP A 248 -4.05 -15.64 -7.20
N ILE A 249 -4.60 -14.79 -6.31
CA ILE A 249 -4.42 -13.33 -6.30
C ILE A 249 -4.34 -12.72 -4.89
N SER A 250 -4.09 -13.51 -3.83
CA SER A 250 -4.19 -13.02 -2.45
C SER A 250 -3.11 -12.01 -2.05
N GLU A 251 -2.11 -11.75 -2.89
CA GLU A 251 -1.12 -10.68 -2.73
C GLU A 251 -1.57 -9.34 -3.30
N VAL A 252 -2.60 -9.32 -4.15
CA VAL A 252 -3.09 -8.11 -4.81
C VAL A 252 -3.61 -7.12 -3.78
N GLY A 253 -3.12 -5.88 -3.85
CA GLY A 253 -3.65 -4.76 -3.07
C GLY A 253 -5.00 -4.30 -3.62
N TYR A 254 -5.80 -3.71 -2.75
CA TYR A 254 -7.09 -3.15 -3.10
C TYR A 254 -7.20 -1.73 -2.55
N ALA A 255 -7.39 -0.79 -3.48
CA ALA A 255 -7.48 0.62 -3.19
C ALA A 255 -8.72 1.23 -3.85
N VAL A 256 -9.21 2.30 -3.25
CA VAL A 256 -10.40 3.02 -3.70
C VAL A 256 -10.08 4.50 -3.77
N VAL A 257 -10.29 5.11 -4.93
CA VAL A 257 -10.10 6.55 -5.12
C VAL A 257 -11.43 7.28 -4.90
N ASN A 258 -11.38 8.31 -4.06
CA ASN A 258 -12.48 9.24 -3.84
C ASN A 258 -12.04 10.66 -4.23
N PRO A 259 -12.28 11.06 -5.49
CA PRO A 259 -11.88 12.38 -5.96
C PRO A 259 -12.60 13.53 -5.22
N MET A 260 -13.80 13.29 -4.68
CA MET A 260 -14.57 14.34 -4.00
C MET A 260 -13.93 14.73 -2.66
N GLU A 261 -13.42 13.75 -1.92
CA GLU A 261 -12.73 13.96 -0.64
C GLU A 261 -11.22 14.12 -0.82
N GLU A 262 -10.71 14.04 -2.06
CA GLU A 262 -9.26 13.99 -2.35
C GLU A 262 -8.56 12.90 -1.54
N GLU A 263 -9.12 11.69 -1.53
CA GLU A 263 -8.65 10.58 -0.70
C GLU A 263 -8.45 9.29 -1.50
N LEU A 264 -7.46 8.51 -1.06
CA LEU A 264 -7.22 7.14 -1.51
C LEU A 264 -7.30 6.21 -0.31
N TYR A 265 -8.27 5.29 -0.34
CA TYR A 265 -8.48 4.32 0.71
C TYR A 265 -7.81 3.00 0.36
N PHE A 266 -6.84 2.56 1.17
CA PHE A 266 -6.27 1.22 1.08
C PHE A 266 -7.02 0.27 2.00
N TYR A 267 -7.86 -0.59 1.43
CA TYR A 267 -8.54 -1.66 2.15
C TYR A 267 -7.65 -2.89 2.30
N LYS A 268 -6.74 -3.11 1.34
CA LYS A 268 -5.73 -4.16 1.42
C LYS A 268 -4.43 -3.65 0.80
N LEU A 269 -3.34 -3.72 1.55
CA LEU A 269 -2.04 -3.39 1.01
C LEU A 269 -1.52 -4.51 0.08
N PRO A 270 -0.84 -4.16 -1.04
CA PRO A 270 -0.24 -5.16 -1.92
C PRO A 270 0.94 -5.86 -1.24
N ARG A 271 1.16 -7.13 -1.57
CA ARG A 271 2.32 -7.94 -1.16
C ARG A 271 3.16 -8.33 -2.37
N VAL A 272 4.38 -8.80 -2.12
CA VAL A 272 5.28 -9.27 -3.17
C VAL A 272 4.65 -10.45 -3.91
N ASN A 273 4.66 -10.37 -5.24
CA ASN A 273 4.10 -11.39 -6.12
C ASN A 273 4.82 -12.74 -6.00
N ARG A 274 4.14 -13.79 -5.49
CA ARG A 274 4.74 -15.13 -5.37
C ARG A 274 5.10 -15.78 -6.71
N TYR A 275 4.41 -15.41 -7.79
CA TYR A 275 4.65 -16.01 -9.11
C TYR A 275 6.07 -15.72 -9.62
N LEU A 276 6.72 -14.65 -9.14
CA LEU A 276 8.13 -14.39 -9.43
C LEU A 276 9.08 -15.47 -8.88
N LYS A 277 8.69 -16.19 -7.81
CA LYS A 277 9.44 -17.32 -7.28
C LYS A 277 9.02 -18.66 -7.90
N MET A 278 7.78 -18.74 -8.39
CA MET A 278 7.16 -20.01 -8.83
C MET A 278 7.09 -20.18 -10.36
N SER A 279 7.26 -19.12 -11.15
CA SER A 279 7.05 -19.14 -12.60
C SER A 279 8.18 -18.45 -13.38
N ILE A 280 8.92 -19.24 -14.15
CA ILE A 280 9.97 -18.76 -15.08
C ILE A 280 9.36 -17.78 -16.11
N SER A 281 8.13 -18.03 -16.54
CA SER A 281 7.46 -17.14 -17.50
C SER A 281 7.21 -15.76 -16.90
N ALA A 282 6.76 -15.69 -15.65
CA ALA A 282 6.57 -14.42 -14.95
C ALA A 282 7.90 -13.67 -14.80
N GLN A 283 9.00 -14.36 -14.45
CA GLN A 283 10.34 -13.76 -14.39
C GLN A 283 10.79 -13.19 -15.75
N LYS A 284 10.57 -13.95 -16.83
CA LYS A 284 10.91 -13.52 -18.19
C LYS A 284 10.11 -12.30 -18.61
N TYR A 285 8.79 -12.30 -18.40
CA TYR A 285 7.92 -11.18 -18.74
C TYR A 285 8.27 -9.94 -17.92
N SER A 286 8.51 -10.11 -16.62
CA SER A 286 8.97 -9.05 -15.73
C SER A 286 10.22 -8.35 -16.28
N SER A 287 11.20 -9.13 -16.75
CA SER A 287 12.44 -8.61 -17.35
C SER A 287 12.18 -7.83 -18.64
N LEU A 288 11.29 -8.35 -19.50
CA LEU A 288 10.90 -7.67 -20.75
C LEU A 288 10.18 -6.34 -20.47
N ILE A 289 9.28 -6.31 -19.48
CA ILE A 289 8.57 -5.09 -19.09
C ILE A 289 9.55 -4.06 -18.54
N ARG A 290 10.47 -4.46 -17.65
CA ARG A 290 11.53 -3.56 -17.15
C ARG A 290 12.34 -2.96 -18.30
N SER A 291 12.80 -3.78 -19.24
CA SER A 291 13.57 -3.31 -20.39
C SER A 291 12.76 -2.37 -21.29
N TYR A 292 11.46 -2.66 -21.50
CA TYR A 292 10.60 -1.83 -22.32
C TYR A 292 10.38 -0.44 -21.69
N ILE A 293 10.19 -0.39 -20.37
CA ILE A 293 9.99 0.87 -19.65
C ILE A 293 11.21 1.78 -19.79
N GLU A 294 12.44 1.24 -19.84
CA GLU A 294 13.64 2.07 -20.06
C GLU A 294 13.63 2.78 -21.42
N SER A 295 12.89 2.26 -22.40
CA SER A 295 12.79 2.84 -23.75
C SER A 295 11.72 3.90 -23.92
N LEU A 296 10.85 4.07 -22.91
CA LEU A 296 9.82 5.12 -22.87
C LEU A 296 10.38 6.46 -22.39
#